data_AF-A0A1W5CXZ4-F1
#
_entry.id   AF-A0A1W5CXZ4-F1
#
_cell.length_a   1.000
_cell.length_b   1.000
_cell.length_c   1.000
_cell.angle_alpha   90.00
_cell.angle_beta   90.00
_cell.angle_gamma   90.00
#
_symmetry.space_group_name_H-M   'P 1'
#
loop_
_entity.id
_entity.type
_entity.pdbx_description
1 polymer ?
#
loop_
_entity_poly.entity_id
_entity_poly.type
_entity_poly.pdbx_seq_one_letter_code
_entity_poly.pdbx_strand_id
1 'polypeptide(L)'
;MAPSFGSAWRSFWHTMTSSDRHASHDSPYRTGQHMPLNQNRHAPLTSVATTASDSRVDLTSPYPDDNANRSSAALQNGWPASPGALQSPTTPYSPGMRSAMHRIQSKDNSSNNNTPLDGITPGEIQMQNFQEGLPPPPPVSHSWKRIDKWAEAKYEELYDQLSEGCTQNDVNELEHELDCSLPMEVRDSLQIHDGQERGGRPTGIIFGCMLLDCEEIVQEWKNWRVVNEEYLTLPVYQQPQAPAKAFGGSSSAPHSLSQPATNPLWRQELLDRQDSQPPRAIQRAYTHAGWIPLARDWGGNNIAVDLAPGPAGKWGQIIIFGRDYDCKYVVARSWSAFLATVADDICSEKVFVDEETQELKLKEFKASGVEPAYLDILRWRMDQKYGRKGPRRPPANDPSAGSSNAL
;
A
#
# COMPACT_ATOMS: atom_id res chain seq x y z
N MET A 1 -13.55 -21.01 -19.97
CA MET A 1 -14.79 -21.75 -19.66
C MET A 1 -15.92 -20.74 -19.59
N ALA A 2 -17.07 -20.99 -20.22
CA ALA A 2 -18.20 -20.06 -20.15
C ALA A 2 -18.72 -20.00 -18.70
N PRO A 3 -18.99 -18.80 -18.13
CA PRO A 3 -19.55 -18.71 -16.80
C PRO A 3 -20.91 -19.38 -16.76
N SER A 4 -21.13 -20.25 -15.77
CA SER A 4 -22.45 -20.84 -15.51
C SER A 4 -23.48 -19.73 -15.30
N PHE A 5 -24.67 -19.88 -15.88
CA PHE A 5 -25.78 -18.93 -15.75
C PHE A 5 -26.08 -18.55 -14.28
N GLY A 6 -25.86 -19.48 -13.34
CA GLY A 6 -26.02 -19.22 -11.91
C GLY A 6 -24.95 -18.29 -11.32
N SER A 7 -23.72 -18.34 -11.81
CA SER A 7 -22.64 -17.42 -11.39
C SER A 7 -22.86 -16.01 -11.93
N ALA A 8 -23.33 -15.89 -13.18
CA ALA A 8 -23.70 -14.60 -13.76
C ALA A 8 -24.87 -13.94 -12.98
N TRP A 9 -25.87 -14.72 -12.57
CA TRP A 9 -26.98 -14.22 -11.74
C TRP A 9 -26.53 -13.80 -10.34
N ARG A 10 -25.66 -14.57 -9.67
CA ARG A 10 -25.11 -14.18 -8.37
C ARG A 10 -24.22 -12.95 -8.45
N SER A 11 -23.41 -12.82 -9.50
CA SER A 11 -22.62 -11.61 -9.75
C SER A 11 -23.52 -10.39 -9.98
N PHE A 12 -24.57 -10.53 -10.79
CA PHE A 12 -25.54 -9.45 -11.00
C PHE A 12 -26.23 -9.03 -9.69
N TRP A 13 -26.73 -10.00 -8.92
CA TRP A 13 -27.33 -9.72 -7.61
C TRP A 13 -26.32 -9.14 -6.62
N HIS A 14 -25.06 -9.56 -6.69
CA HIS A 14 -23.98 -9.01 -5.89
C HIS A 14 -23.76 -7.53 -6.18
N THR A 15 -23.58 -7.18 -7.45
CA THR A 15 -23.44 -5.79 -7.89
C THR A 15 -24.66 -4.94 -7.51
N MET A 16 -25.86 -5.52 -7.48
CA MET A 16 -27.08 -4.79 -7.15
C MET A 16 -27.34 -4.63 -5.65
N THR A 17 -26.74 -5.47 -4.80
CA THR A 17 -27.05 -5.53 -3.35
C THR A 17 -25.86 -5.32 -2.44
N SER A 18 -24.63 -5.39 -2.97
CA SER A 18 -23.40 -5.13 -2.22
C SER A 18 -22.83 -3.76 -2.58
N SER A 19 -22.23 -3.11 -1.60
CA SER A 19 -21.41 -1.91 -1.81
C SER A 19 -19.97 -2.26 -2.23
N ASP A 20 -19.64 -3.54 -2.31
CA ASP A 20 -18.32 -4.03 -2.74
C ASP A 20 -18.09 -3.74 -4.23
N ARG A 21 -17.07 -2.94 -4.53
CA ARG A 21 -16.71 -2.57 -5.91
C ARG A 21 -15.82 -3.62 -6.56
N HIS A 22 -14.95 -4.24 -5.77
CA HIS A 22 -13.88 -5.13 -6.26
C HIS A 22 -14.05 -6.57 -5.80
N ALA A 23 -14.56 -6.80 -4.59
CA ALA A 23 -14.75 -8.14 -4.06
C ALA A 23 -15.85 -8.87 -4.85
N SER A 24 -15.53 -10.08 -5.30
CA SER A 24 -16.50 -10.91 -6.02
C SER A 24 -17.51 -11.57 -5.07
N HIS A 25 -18.63 -12.05 -5.63
CA HIS A 25 -19.65 -12.76 -4.85
C HIS A 25 -19.18 -14.04 -4.17
N ASP A 26 -18.06 -14.62 -4.64
CA ASP A 26 -17.43 -15.81 -4.09
C ASP A 26 -16.25 -15.48 -3.15
N SER A 27 -16.01 -14.18 -2.87
CA SER A 27 -14.93 -13.76 -1.98
C SER A 27 -15.09 -14.40 -0.59
N PRO A 28 -14.03 -15.05 -0.05
CA PRO A 28 -14.10 -15.72 1.24
C PRO A 28 -14.30 -14.74 2.41
N TYR A 29 -14.12 -13.45 2.16
CA TYR A 29 -14.24 -12.39 3.15
C TYR A 29 -15.68 -11.90 3.34
N ARG A 30 -16.63 -12.38 2.54
CA ARG A 30 -18.05 -12.04 2.68
C ARG A 30 -18.67 -12.77 3.89
N THR A 31 -18.97 -11.98 4.92
CA THR A 31 -19.72 -12.30 6.17
C THR A 31 -20.07 -13.78 6.39
N GLY A 32 -19.30 -14.47 7.24
CA GLY A 32 -19.73 -15.71 7.91
C GLY A 32 -19.05 -17.01 7.49
N GLN A 33 -18.18 -17.01 6.49
CA GLN A 33 -17.31 -18.16 6.22
C GLN A 33 -15.95 -17.96 6.90
N HIS A 34 -15.70 -18.79 7.90
CA HIS A 34 -14.47 -18.77 8.69
C HIS A 34 -13.30 -19.22 7.81
N MET A 35 -12.35 -18.35 7.46
CA MET A 35 -11.08 -18.81 6.92
C MET A 35 -10.33 -19.59 8.02
N PRO A 36 -9.83 -20.81 7.77
CA PRO A 36 -8.93 -21.48 8.70
C PRO A 36 -7.62 -20.69 8.75
N LEU A 37 -7.32 -20.12 9.93
CA LEU A 37 -6.01 -19.52 10.20
C LEU A 37 -4.91 -20.56 9.92
N ASN A 38 -3.89 -20.16 9.16
CA ASN A 38 -2.73 -20.99 8.88
C ASN A 38 -1.98 -21.30 10.19
N GLN A 39 -2.08 -22.53 10.70
CA GLN A 39 -1.43 -22.99 11.94
C GLN A 39 0.08 -23.25 11.76
N ASN A 40 0.82 -22.33 11.14
CA ASN A 40 2.26 -22.49 11.02
C ASN A 40 3.00 -21.86 12.21
N ARG A 41 3.74 -22.68 12.98
CA ARG A 41 4.42 -22.29 14.24
C ARG A 41 5.57 -21.28 14.09
N HIS A 42 5.85 -20.83 12.87
CA HIS A 42 6.95 -19.89 12.56
C HIS A 42 6.49 -18.55 12.00
N ALA A 43 5.17 -18.27 11.96
CA ALA A 43 4.68 -16.95 11.59
C ALA A 43 4.83 -15.96 12.78
N PRO A 44 5.37 -14.74 12.59
CA PRO A 44 5.32 -13.71 13.62
C PRO A 44 3.85 -13.40 13.92
N LEU A 45 3.50 -13.33 15.21
CA LEU A 45 2.13 -13.10 15.68
C LEU A 45 1.57 -11.80 15.11
N THR A 46 0.81 -11.89 14.01
CA THR A 46 -0.03 -10.80 13.53
C THR A 46 -1.31 -10.83 14.35
N SER A 47 -1.57 -9.76 15.09
CA SER A 47 -2.81 -9.60 15.84
C SER A 47 -3.96 -9.34 14.87
N VAL A 48 -4.45 -10.38 14.20
CA VAL A 48 -5.80 -10.36 13.64
C VAL A 48 -6.76 -10.57 14.81
N ALA A 49 -6.99 -9.50 15.58
CA ALA A 49 -8.12 -9.44 16.47
C ALA A 49 -9.35 -9.12 15.60
N THR A 50 -9.96 -10.16 15.01
CA THR A 50 -11.36 -10.06 14.65
C THR A 50 -12.11 -9.84 15.96
N THR A 51 -12.53 -8.61 16.22
CA THR A 51 -13.40 -8.33 17.35
C THR A 51 -14.68 -9.12 17.15
N ALA A 52 -14.82 -10.22 17.89
CA ALA A 52 -16.03 -11.05 17.97
C ALA A 52 -17.25 -10.31 18.58
N SER A 53 -17.22 -8.97 18.63
CA SER A 53 -18.30 -8.12 19.10
C SER A 53 -19.27 -7.68 18.00
N ASP A 54 -18.94 -7.86 16.72
CA ASP A 54 -19.82 -7.48 15.59
C ASP A 54 -20.75 -8.60 15.09
N SER A 55 -20.70 -9.79 15.69
CA SER A 55 -21.67 -10.86 15.43
C SER A 55 -22.79 -10.88 16.48
N ARG A 56 -23.56 -9.79 16.57
CA ARG A 56 -24.91 -9.83 17.14
C ARG A 56 -25.94 -9.46 16.09
N VAL A 57 -26.66 -10.46 15.62
CA VAL A 57 -27.93 -10.28 14.91
C VAL A 57 -28.96 -9.94 15.97
N ASP A 58 -29.25 -8.65 16.16
CA ASP A 58 -30.31 -8.17 17.04
C ASP A 58 -31.66 -8.44 16.36
N LEU A 59 -32.27 -9.60 16.65
CA LEU A 59 -33.63 -9.92 16.26
C LEU A 59 -34.58 -9.38 17.35
N THR A 60 -34.94 -8.10 17.23
CA THR A 60 -36.04 -7.53 18.01
C THR A 60 -37.38 -8.07 17.50
N SER A 61 -37.94 -9.07 18.18
CA SER A 61 -39.36 -9.45 18.02
C SER A 61 -40.14 -9.02 19.28
N PRO A 62 -41.24 -8.26 19.16
CA PRO A 62 -41.93 -7.68 20.30
C PRO A 62 -43.17 -8.48 20.68
N TYR A 63 -43.03 -9.66 21.31
CA TYR A 63 -44.14 -10.30 22.03
C TYR A 63 -43.59 -11.24 23.13
N PRO A 64 -44.05 -11.12 24.39
CA PRO A 64 -43.70 -12.07 25.44
C PRO A 64 -44.72 -13.21 25.43
N ASP A 65 -44.26 -14.46 25.44
CA ASP A 65 -45.13 -15.57 25.83
C ASP A 65 -44.40 -16.55 26.76
N ASP A 66 -45.09 -16.78 27.86
CA ASP A 66 -44.73 -17.57 29.02
C ASP A 66 -44.86 -19.08 28.74
N ASN A 67 -44.07 -19.85 29.52
CA ASN A 67 -44.36 -21.20 29.99
C ASN A 67 -44.07 -22.41 29.05
N ALA A 68 -43.08 -23.24 29.42
CA ALA A 68 -43.22 -24.70 29.59
C ALA A 68 -41.87 -25.45 29.81
N ASN A 69 -41.50 -25.61 31.09
CA ASN A 69 -41.20 -26.87 31.78
C ASN A 69 -40.45 -28.08 31.12
N ARG A 70 -39.40 -28.52 31.86
CA ARG A 70 -38.91 -29.90 32.17
C ARG A 70 -37.90 -30.62 31.26
N SER A 71 -36.71 -30.85 31.83
CA SER A 71 -36.10 -32.15 32.27
C SER A 71 -34.58 -31.95 32.42
N SER A 72 -33.80 -32.56 33.32
CA SER A 72 -33.95 -33.54 34.40
C SER A 72 -32.58 -33.65 35.10
N ALA A 73 -32.51 -33.60 36.43
CA ALA A 73 -31.61 -34.39 37.30
C ALA A 73 -31.62 -33.85 38.74
N ALA A 74 -32.36 -34.52 39.61
CA ALA A 74 -32.14 -34.58 41.06
C ALA A 74 -31.46 -35.96 41.32
N LEU A 75 -30.61 -36.23 42.32
CA LEU A 75 -30.73 -36.06 43.78
C LEU A 75 -29.36 -36.40 44.42
N GLN A 76 -28.99 -35.75 45.54
CA GLN A 76 -28.53 -36.42 46.79
C GLN A 76 -28.44 -35.40 47.96
N ASN A 77 -29.11 -35.73 49.07
CA ASN A 77 -29.36 -34.97 50.33
C ASN A 77 -28.09 -34.64 51.17
N GLY A 78 -28.04 -33.70 52.15
CA GLY A 78 -29.05 -32.81 52.75
C GLY A 78 -28.54 -32.03 54.00
N TRP A 79 -29.48 -31.33 54.66
CA TRP A 79 -29.50 -30.65 55.99
C TRP A 79 -29.21 -29.13 56.06
N PRO A 80 -29.89 -28.38 56.99
CA PRO A 80 -30.28 -26.99 56.77
C PRO A 80 -29.64 -25.99 57.76
N ALA A 81 -29.25 -24.79 57.30
CA ALA A 81 -29.35 -23.53 58.06
C ALA A 81 -28.71 -22.35 57.29
N SER A 82 -29.48 -21.27 57.19
CA SER A 82 -29.14 -19.83 57.19
C SER A 82 -27.89 -19.31 56.44
N PRO A 83 -28.07 -18.27 55.61
CA PRO A 83 -27.03 -17.26 55.48
C PRO A 83 -27.59 -15.85 55.67
N GLY A 84 -27.26 -15.25 56.80
CA GLY A 84 -26.91 -13.83 56.85
C GLY A 84 -25.39 -13.74 56.75
N ALA A 85 -24.86 -13.31 55.61
CA ALA A 85 -23.54 -12.71 55.45
C ALA A 85 -23.33 -12.36 53.97
N LEU A 86 -22.95 -11.11 53.71
CA LEU A 86 -22.46 -10.64 52.43
C LEU A 86 -21.23 -11.45 52.02
N GLN A 87 -21.25 -12.04 50.83
CA GLN A 87 -20.04 -12.53 50.15
C GLN A 87 -19.86 -11.74 48.85
N SER A 88 -18.77 -10.97 48.80
CA SER A 88 -18.22 -10.41 47.57
C SER A 88 -17.85 -11.54 46.61
N PRO A 89 -18.04 -11.39 45.28
CA PRO A 89 -17.49 -12.36 44.35
C PRO A 89 -15.97 -12.24 44.33
N THR A 90 -15.30 -13.30 44.76
CA THR A 90 -13.87 -13.50 44.58
C THR A 90 -13.60 -13.85 43.12
N THR A 91 -13.22 -12.86 42.32
CA THR A 91 -12.53 -13.08 41.05
C THR A 91 -11.10 -12.56 41.16
N PRO A 92 -10.07 -13.30 40.70
CA PRO A 92 -8.69 -12.84 40.75
C PRO A 92 -8.51 -11.62 39.85
N TYR A 93 -7.88 -10.59 40.39
CA TYR A 93 -7.55 -9.35 39.69
C TYR A 93 -6.48 -9.62 38.63
N SER A 94 -6.84 -9.50 37.35
CA SER A 94 -5.90 -9.41 36.23
C SER A 94 -5.67 -7.94 35.85
N PRO A 95 -4.44 -7.41 35.95
CA PRO A 95 -4.13 -6.05 35.53
C PRO A 95 -4.50 -5.82 34.05
N GLY A 96 -5.26 -4.75 33.75
CA GLY A 96 -5.65 -4.35 32.39
C GLY A 96 -7.15 -4.31 32.10
N MET A 97 -7.98 -4.96 32.93
CA MET A 97 -9.44 -5.03 32.70
C MET A 97 -10.18 -3.69 32.87
N ARG A 98 -9.61 -2.73 33.64
CA ARG A 98 -10.23 -1.43 33.88
C ARG A 98 -10.15 -0.47 32.68
N SER A 99 -9.12 -0.62 31.82
CA SER A 99 -8.96 0.20 30.62
C SER A 99 -9.88 -0.21 29.47
N ALA A 100 -10.31 -1.47 29.41
CA ALA A 100 -11.28 -1.93 28.42
C ALA A 100 -12.70 -1.40 28.71
N MET A 101 -13.07 -1.31 30.00
CA MET A 101 -14.40 -0.85 30.42
C MET A 101 -14.58 0.66 30.22
N HIS A 102 -13.49 1.45 30.30
CA HIS A 102 -13.52 2.89 30.05
C HIS A 102 -13.55 3.26 28.55
N ARG A 103 -13.09 2.36 27.67
CA ARG A 103 -13.16 2.54 26.21
C ARG A 103 -14.57 2.27 25.66
N ILE A 104 -15.37 1.46 26.35
CA ILE A 104 -16.74 1.14 25.94
C ILE A 104 -17.70 2.30 26.26
N GLN A 105 -17.53 2.99 27.39
CA GLN A 105 -18.40 4.13 27.74
C GLN A 105 -18.17 5.41 26.92
N SER A 106 -17.03 5.56 26.23
CA SER A 106 -16.74 6.76 25.43
C SER A 106 -17.27 6.69 23.99
N LYS A 107 -17.90 5.59 23.57
CA LYS A 107 -18.36 5.40 22.18
C LYS A 107 -19.84 5.74 21.93
N ASP A 108 -20.63 5.92 22.99
CA ASP A 108 -22.10 6.12 22.88
C ASP A 108 -22.58 7.56 23.06
N ASN A 109 -21.72 8.58 22.88
CA ASN A 109 -22.21 9.96 22.93
C ASN A 109 -21.51 10.92 21.95
N SER A 110 -21.59 10.64 20.65
CA SER A 110 -21.17 11.57 19.61
C SER A 110 -22.22 11.71 18.50
N SER A 111 -23.39 12.23 18.87
CA SER A 111 -24.29 12.93 17.96
C SER A 111 -24.52 14.35 18.48
N ASN A 112 -23.48 15.18 18.50
CA ASN A 112 -23.70 16.62 18.46
C ASN A 112 -22.45 17.41 18.06
N ASN A 113 -22.62 18.27 17.06
CA ASN A 113 -21.70 19.32 16.66
C ASN A 113 -21.56 20.36 17.79
N ASN A 114 -20.41 20.36 18.47
CA ASN A 114 -19.68 21.54 18.93
C ASN A 114 -18.52 21.04 19.79
N THR A 115 -17.29 21.44 19.46
CA THR A 115 -16.12 21.27 20.32
C THR A 115 -16.10 22.38 21.38
N PRO A 116 -16.21 22.10 22.69
CA PRO A 116 -15.67 22.96 23.72
C PRO A 116 -14.25 22.49 24.07
N LEU A 117 -13.34 23.45 24.17
CA LEU A 117 -11.92 23.31 24.48
C LEU A 117 -11.62 22.86 25.94
N ASP A 118 -12.60 22.50 26.75
CA ASP A 118 -12.38 22.20 28.18
C ASP A 118 -12.52 20.71 28.49
N GLY A 119 -11.37 20.03 28.59
CA GLY A 119 -11.34 18.63 29.01
C GLY A 119 -9.95 17.98 29.11
N ILE A 120 -8.85 18.75 29.19
CA ILE A 120 -7.52 18.17 29.40
C ILE A 120 -7.31 18.01 30.91
N THR A 121 -7.48 16.79 31.42
CA THR A 121 -6.97 16.37 32.72
C THR A 121 -5.43 16.45 32.71
N PRO A 122 -4.79 17.23 33.61
CA PRO A 122 -3.33 17.35 33.65
C PRO A 122 -2.74 16.06 34.23
N GLY A 123 -2.45 15.09 33.36
CA GLY A 123 -1.87 13.80 33.74
C GLY A 123 -2.00 12.68 32.69
N GLU A 124 -2.82 12.86 31.65
CA GLU A 124 -3.17 11.79 30.70
C GLU A 124 -2.69 12.02 29.26
N ILE A 125 -1.66 12.85 29.06
CA ILE A 125 -0.95 12.88 27.78
C ILE A 125 -0.11 11.60 27.71
N GLN A 126 -0.65 10.55 27.09
CA GLN A 126 0.14 9.38 26.71
C GLN A 126 1.35 9.86 25.90
N MET A 127 2.55 9.68 26.45
CA MET A 127 3.82 9.95 25.78
C MET A 127 3.88 9.07 24.53
N GLN A 128 3.57 9.64 23.37
CA GLN A 128 3.65 8.93 22.10
C GLN A 128 5.13 8.72 21.75
N ASN A 129 5.49 7.51 21.31
CA ASN A 129 6.86 7.20 20.90
C ASN A 129 7.25 8.08 19.70
N PHE A 130 8.17 9.01 19.91
CA PHE A 130 8.83 9.75 18.84
C PHE A 130 9.62 8.76 17.97
N GLN A 131 9.19 8.57 16.73
CA GLN A 131 9.96 7.80 15.75
C GLN A 131 10.98 8.75 15.11
N GLU A 132 12.27 8.46 15.29
CA GLU A 132 13.39 9.29 14.79
C GLU A 132 13.36 10.75 15.26
N GLY A 133 12.78 11.02 16.44
CA GLY A 133 12.66 12.37 16.99
C GLY A 133 11.56 13.23 16.36
N LEU A 134 10.77 12.67 15.43
CA LEU A 134 9.62 13.34 14.83
C LEU A 134 8.32 12.90 15.52
N PRO A 135 7.30 13.78 15.58
CA PRO A 135 5.97 13.38 16.03
C PRO A 135 5.39 12.33 15.07
N PRO A 136 4.46 11.48 15.54
CA PRO A 136 3.75 10.58 14.64
C PRO A 136 3.03 11.39 13.55
N PRO A 137 2.94 10.84 12.31
CA PRO A 137 2.21 11.53 11.26
C PRO A 137 0.73 11.66 11.61
N PRO A 138 0.03 12.68 11.08
CA PRO A 138 -1.41 12.79 11.27
C PRO A 138 -2.12 11.58 10.64
N PRO A 139 -3.33 11.21 11.11
CA PRO A 139 -4.14 10.19 10.44
C PRO A 139 -4.39 10.55 8.97
N VAL A 140 -4.45 9.54 8.09
CA VAL A 140 -4.68 9.76 6.65
C VAL A 140 -5.94 10.57 6.36
N SER A 141 -7.00 10.38 7.16
CA SER A 141 -8.27 11.12 7.03
C SER A 141 -8.13 12.62 7.25
N HIS A 142 -7.15 13.06 8.04
CA HIS A 142 -6.88 14.48 8.21
C HIS A 142 -6.21 15.08 6.97
N SER A 143 -5.27 14.35 6.36
CA SER A 143 -4.61 14.79 5.14
C SER A 143 -5.57 14.80 3.94
N TRP A 144 -6.39 13.75 3.78
CA TRP A 144 -7.42 13.70 2.74
C TRP A 144 -8.40 14.86 2.82
N LYS A 145 -8.98 15.14 4.00
CA LYS A 145 -9.85 16.31 4.19
C LYS A 145 -9.26 17.64 3.71
N ARG A 146 -7.93 17.81 3.82
CA ARG A 146 -7.25 19.02 3.33
C ARG A 146 -7.11 19.02 1.82
N ILE A 147 -6.79 17.85 1.24
CA ILE A 147 -6.68 17.65 -0.20
C ILE A 147 -8.06 17.85 -0.84
N ASP A 148 -9.10 17.19 -0.31
CA ASP A 148 -10.48 17.24 -0.80
C ASP A 148 -11.00 18.67 -0.79
N LYS A 149 -10.88 19.36 0.35
CA LYS A 149 -11.31 20.76 0.48
C LYS A 149 -10.59 21.67 -0.51
N TRP A 150 -9.32 21.42 -0.79
CA TRP A 150 -8.58 22.20 -1.77
C TRP A 150 -9.04 21.89 -3.20
N ALA A 151 -9.21 20.60 -3.53
CA ALA A 151 -9.63 20.15 -4.84
C ALA A 151 -11.04 20.64 -5.16
N GLU A 152 -12.01 20.45 -4.25
CA GLU A 152 -13.37 20.98 -4.38
C GLU A 152 -13.38 22.51 -4.60
N ALA A 153 -12.54 23.25 -3.88
CA ALA A 153 -12.57 24.71 -3.94
C ALA A 153 -11.80 25.32 -5.13
N LYS A 154 -10.76 24.64 -5.64
CA LYS A 154 -9.85 25.21 -6.65
C LYS A 154 -9.76 24.41 -7.94
N TYR A 155 -10.05 23.11 -7.90
CA TYR A 155 -9.98 22.23 -9.06
C TYR A 155 -11.04 21.12 -9.01
N GLU A 156 -12.30 21.50 -9.19
CA GLU A 156 -13.47 20.61 -9.07
C GLU A 156 -13.40 19.40 -10.02
N GLU A 157 -12.90 19.57 -11.25
CA GLU A 157 -12.73 18.46 -12.21
C GLU A 157 -11.79 17.36 -11.69
N LEU A 158 -10.77 17.73 -10.91
CA LEU A 158 -9.86 16.76 -10.29
C LEU A 158 -10.49 16.08 -9.07
N TYR A 159 -11.34 16.82 -8.34
CA TYR A 159 -12.09 16.29 -7.22
C TYR A 159 -13.11 15.23 -7.69
N ASP A 160 -13.83 15.50 -8.77
CA ASP A 160 -14.81 14.57 -9.36
C ASP A 160 -14.18 13.25 -9.83
N GLN A 161 -12.88 13.25 -10.17
CA GLN A 161 -12.15 12.04 -10.52
C GLN A 161 -11.75 11.18 -9.31
N LEU A 162 -11.72 11.74 -8.10
CA LEU A 162 -11.39 10.97 -6.90
C LEU A 162 -12.55 10.02 -6.60
N SER A 163 -12.28 8.72 -6.69
CA SER A 163 -13.32 7.72 -6.46
C SER A 163 -13.69 7.64 -4.98
N GLU A 164 -14.94 7.27 -4.70
CA GLU A 164 -15.37 6.94 -3.34
C GLU A 164 -14.57 5.76 -2.79
N GLY A 165 -14.34 5.75 -1.47
CA GLY A 165 -13.58 4.72 -0.80
C GLY A 165 -14.14 3.30 -0.97
N CYS A 166 -13.25 2.33 -1.02
CA CYS A 166 -13.59 0.91 -1.16
C CYS A 166 -14.03 0.29 0.17
N THR A 167 -14.70 -0.86 0.12
CA THR A 167 -15.13 -1.56 1.34
C THR A 167 -13.95 -2.30 1.99
N GLN A 168 -14.14 -2.72 3.25
CA GLN A 168 -13.18 -3.58 3.93
C GLN A 168 -12.96 -4.92 3.19
N ASN A 169 -13.99 -5.44 2.51
CA ASN A 169 -13.90 -6.68 1.74
C ASN A 169 -13.04 -6.49 0.49
N ASP A 170 -13.20 -5.35 -0.19
CA ASP A 170 -12.37 -4.98 -1.35
C ASP A 170 -10.89 -4.95 -0.96
N VAL A 171 -10.55 -4.33 0.17
CA VAL A 171 -9.16 -4.32 0.68
C VAL A 171 -8.66 -5.71 1.06
N ASN A 172 -9.51 -6.56 1.63
CA ASN A 172 -9.12 -7.94 1.95
C ASN A 172 -8.87 -8.77 0.69
N GLU A 173 -9.67 -8.57 -0.36
CA GLU A 173 -9.48 -9.22 -1.67
C GLU A 173 -8.18 -8.72 -2.32
N LEU A 174 -7.91 -7.42 -2.25
CA LEU A 174 -6.64 -6.82 -2.71
C LEU A 174 -5.44 -7.46 -2.03
N GLU A 175 -5.45 -7.57 -0.70
CA GLU A 175 -4.38 -8.23 0.07
C GLU A 175 -4.21 -9.70 -0.31
N HIS A 176 -5.33 -10.39 -0.57
CA HIS A 176 -5.32 -11.77 -1.02
C HIS A 176 -4.70 -11.92 -2.41
N GLU A 177 -5.02 -11.03 -3.36
CA GLU A 177 -4.41 -11.04 -4.70
C GLU A 177 -2.92 -10.70 -4.70
N LEU A 178 -2.50 -9.78 -3.83
CA LEU A 178 -1.11 -9.38 -3.67
C LEU A 178 -0.28 -10.38 -2.85
N ASP A 179 -0.92 -11.35 -2.19
CA ASP A 179 -0.31 -12.29 -1.24
C ASP A 179 0.52 -11.57 -0.16
N CYS A 180 -0.03 -10.47 0.38
CA CYS A 180 0.66 -9.66 1.39
C CYS A 180 -0.34 -8.95 2.32
N SER A 181 0.17 -8.41 3.43
CA SER A 181 -0.59 -7.51 4.29
C SER A 181 -0.16 -6.06 4.04
N LEU A 182 -1.13 -5.18 3.81
CA LEU A 182 -0.89 -3.76 3.59
C LEU A 182 -0.77 -3.02 4.94
N PRO A 183 0.04 -1.95 5.04
CA PRO A 183 0.02 -1.09 6.22
C PRO A 183 -1.36 -0.49 6.46
N MET A 184 -1.76 -0.36 7.73
CA MET A 184 -3.08 0.17 8.09
C MET A 184 -3.38 1.52 7.44
N GLU A 185 -2.38 2.39 7.35
CA GLU A 185 -2.51 3.70 6.72
C GLU A 185 -2.90 3.61 5.23
N VAL A 186 -2.43 2.59 4.50
CA VAL A 186 -2.82 2.35 3.11
C VAL A 186 -4.28 1.86 3.05
N ARG A 187 -4.65 0.95 3.94
CA ARG A 187 -6.04 0.45 4.05
C ARG A 187 -7.03 1.56 4.36
N ASP A 188 -6.69 2.42 5.31
CA ASP A 188 -7.50 3.56 5.70
C ASP A 188 -7.61 4.57 4.56
N SER A 189 -6.55 4.74 3.77
CA SER A 189 -6.57 5.63 2.60
C SER A 189 -7.48 5.11 1.49
N LEU A 190 -7.42 3.82 1.17
CA LEU A 190 -8.27 3.18 0.16
C LEU A 190 -9.76 3.22 0.55
N GLN A 191 -10.06 3.12 1.85
CA GLN A 191 -11.41 3.29 2.39
C GLN A 191 -11.92 4.75 2.37
N ILE A 192 -11.07 5.73 2.08
CA ILE A 192 -11.49 7.13 1.87
C ILE A 192 -11.61 7.40 0.38
N HIS A 193 -10.54 7.11 -0.38
CA HIS A 193 -10.51 7.20 -1.83
C HIS A 193 -9.87 5.96 -2.44
N ASP A 194 -10.65 5.25 -3.24
CA ASP A 194 -10.21 4.09 -4.01
C ASP A 194 -9.65 4.53 -5.35
N GLY A 195 -8.53 5.25 -5.31
CA GLY A 195 -7.86 5.74 -6.51
C GLY A 195 -8.55 6.89 -7.23
N GLN A 196 -8.22 7.01 -8.51
CA GLN A 196 -8.82 7.96 -9.45
C GLN A 196 -9.45 7.22 -10.62
N GLU A 197 -10.52 7.78 -11.18
CA GLU A 197 -11.14 7.19 -12.37
C GLU A 197 -10.17 7.13 -13.56
N ARG A 198 -10.28 6.04 -14.32
CA ARG A 198 -9.38 5.74 -15.42
C ARG A 198 -9.70 6.59 -16.65
N GLY A 199 -8.74 7.44 -17.01
CA GLY A 199 -8.72 8.17 -18.27
C GLY A 199 -9.40 9.54 -18.18
N GLY A 200 -8.74 10.54 -18.74
CA GLY A 200 -9.20 11.92 -18.70
C GLY A 200 -8.06 12.91 -18.43
N ARG A 201 -8.38 14.19 -18.55
CA ARG A 201 -7.66 15.30 -17.92
C ARG A 201 -8.60 15.85 -16.84
N PRO A 202 -8.11 16.28 -15.67
CA PRO A 202 -6.71 16.40 -15.23
C PRO A 202 -5.95 15.08 -15.01
N THR A 203 -4.61 15.19 -14.91
CA THR A 203 -3.72 14.06 -14.59
C THR A 203 -3.30 14.11 -13.13
N GLY A 204 -3.85 13.20 -12.31
CA GLY A 204 -3.28 12.81 -11.01
C GLY A 204 -3.33 13.82 -9.86
N ILE A 205 -3.98 13.44 -8.75
CA ILE A 205 -4.07 14.27 -7.52
C ILE A 205 -2.70 14.50 -6.86
N ILE A 206 -1.72 13.63 -7.13
CA ILE A 206 -0.35 13.76 -6.63
C ILE A 206 0.50 14.44 -7.71
N PHE A 207 0.14 15.67 -8.05
CA PHE A 207 0.89 16.55 -8.96
C PHE A 207 1.32 15.86 -10.29
N GLY A 208 0.36 15.32 -11.04
CA GLY A 208 0.62 14.57 -12.27
C GLY A 208 0.70 13.05 -12.07
N CYS A 209 1.00 12.59 -10.84
CA CYS A 209 0.95 11.16 -10.53
C CYS A 209 -0.49 10.75 -10.18
N MET A 210 -1.01 9.79 -10.93
CA MET A 210 -2.35 9.24 -10.73
C MET A 210 -2.37 8.28 -9.55
N LEU A 211 -3.28 8.49 -8.61
CA LEU A 211 -3.54 7.56 -7.51
C LEU A 211 -4.24 6.32 -8.06
N LEU A 212 -3.72 5.14 -7.76
CA LEU A 212 -4.25 3.88 -8.27
C LEU A 212 -5.42 3.39 -7.42
N ASP A 213 -6.45 2.85 -8.07
CA ASP A 213 -7.53 2.10 -7.41
C ASP A 213 -7.08 0.66 -7.07
N CYS A 214 -7.91 -0.10 -6.35
CA CYS A 214 -7.56 -1.47 -5.98
C CYS A 214 -7.25 -2.38 -7.19
N GLU A 215 -7.96 -2.23 -8.31
CA GLU A 215 -7.74 -3.04 -9.51
C GLU A 215 -6.41 -2.66 -10.18
N GLU A 216 -6.13 -1.38 -10.28
CA GLU A 216 -4.93 -0.85 -10.91
C GLU A 216 -3.67 -1.11 -10.09
N ILE A 217 -3.75 -1.11 -8.76
CA ILE A 217 -2.67 -1.56 -7.89
C ILE A 217 -2.26 -2.98 -8.28
N VAL A 218 -3.24 -3.87 -8.44
CA VAL A 218 -3.01 -5.26 -8.84
C VAL A 218 -2.44 -5.36 -10.26
N GLN A 219 -3.00 -4.61 -11.22
CA GLN A 219 -2.54 -4.62 -12.61
C GLN A 219 -1.09 -4.13 -12.73
N GLU A 220 -0.76 -3.00 -12.10
CA GLU A 220 0.59 -2.43 -12.12
C GLU A 220 1.57 -3.36 -11.40
N TRP A 221 1.18 -3.94 -10.26
CA TRP A 221 1.98 -4.94 -9.56
C TRP A 221 2.26 -6.19 -10.41
N LYS A 222 1.23 -6.75 -11.08
CA LYS A 222 1.37 -7.89 -12.01
C LYS A 222 2.32 -7.53 -13.16
N ASN A 223 2.19 -6.33 -13.73
CA ASN A 223 3.09 -5.85 -14.79
C ASN A 223 4.56 -5.82 -14.32
N TRP A 224 4.84 -5.28 -13.13
CA TRP A 224 6.18 -5.26 -12.57
C TRP A 224 6.73 -6.64 -12.23
N ARG A 225 5.87 -7.60 -11.88
CA ARG A 225 6.26 -9.01 -11.70
C ARG A 225 6.64 -9.67 -13.02
N VAL A 226 5.86 -9.46 -14.08
CA VAL A 226 6.20 -9.95 -15.43
C VAL A 226 7.56 -9.40 -15.86
N VAL A 227 7.81 -8.10 -15.62
CA VAL A 227 9.12 -7.49 -15.89
C VAL A 227 10.25 -8.20 -15.13
N ASN A 228 10.04 -8.52 -13.86
CA ASN A 228 11.02 -9.25 -13.06
C ASN A 228 11.28 -10.66 -13.61
N GLU A 229 10.21 -11.43 -13.83
CA GLU A 229 10.29 -12.82 -14.25
C GLU A 229 10.89 -12.93 -15.68
N GLU A 230 10.31 -12.23 -16.65
CA GLU A 230 10.70 -12.35 -18.06
C GLU A 230 12.05 -11.72 -18.39
N TYR A 231 12.35 -10.54 -17.85
CA TYR A 231 13.51 -9.75 -18.28
C TYR A 231 14.71 -9.85 -17.33
N LEU A 232 14.50 -10.17 -16.05
CA LEU A 232 15.58 -10.20 -15.06
C LEU A 232 15.97 -11.62 -14.64
N THR A 233 15.02 -12.54 -14.51
CA THR A 233 15.32 -13.90 -14.00
C THR A 233 15.64 -14.94 -15.07
N LEU A 234 15.03 -14.87 -16.26
CA LEU A 234 15.22 -15.90 -17.28
C LEU A 234 16.64 -15.88 -17.89
N PRO A 235 17.33 -17.02 -18.01
CA PRO A 235 18.56 -17.11 -18.80
C PRO A 235 18.21 -16.88 -20.28
N VAL A 236 18.83 -15.88 -20.91
CA VAL A 236 18.75 -15.70 -22.37
C VAL A 236 19.33 -16.95 -23.01
N TYR A 237 18.48 -17.79 -23.60
CA TYR A 237 18.91 -18.86 -24.49
C TYR A 237 19.53 -18.21 -25.73
N GLN A 238 20.86 -18.09 -25.75
CA GLN A 238 21.58 -17.89 -27.00
C GLN A 238 21.37 -19.16 -27.82
N GLN A 239 20.59 -19.08 -28.90
CA GLN A 239 20.60 -20.16 -29.89
C GLN A 239 22.05 -20.34 -30.36
N PRO A 240 22.62 -21.56 -30.26
CA PRO A 240 23.95 -21.79 -30.78
C PRO A 240 23.92 -21.50 -32.28
N GLN A 241 24.63 -20.45 -32.71
CA GLN A 241 24.84 -20.22 -34.14
C GLN A 241 25.55 -21.46 -34.70
N ALA A 242 24.91 -22.10 -35.67
CA ALA A 242 25.54 -23.19 -36.40
C ALA A 242 26.88 -22.68 -36.97
N PRO A 243 28.00 -23.40 -36.79
CA PRO A 243 29.29 -22.94 -37.27
C PRO A 243 29.20 -22.71 -38.78
N ALA A 244 29.56 -21.50 -39.21
CA ALA A 244 29.49 -21.03 -40.60
C ALA A 244 30.31 -21.85 -41.62
N LYS A 245 30.93 -22.97 -41.22
CA LYS A 245 31.74 -23.85 -42.05
C LYS A 245 31.02 -25.11 -42.53
N ALA A 246 29.71 -25.26 -42.30
CA ALA A 246 28.96 -26.47 -42.67
C ALA A 246 28.19 -26.39 -44.00
N PHE A 247 28.30 -25.31 -44.78
CA PHE A 247 27.67 -25.23 -46.11
C PHE A 247 28.66 -24.74 -47.16
N GLY A 248 29.38 -25.70 -47.76
CA GLY A 248 30.06 -25.48 -49.04
C GLY A 248 29.04 -25.61 -50.17
N GLY A 249 28.51 -24.48 -50.65
CA GLY A 249 27.56 -24.49 -51.77
C GLY A 249 27.11 -23.09 -52.18
N SER A 250 27.70 -22.60 -53.28
CA SER A 250 27.31 -21.51 -54.19
C SER A 250 26.17 -20.55 -53.82
N SER A 251 26.53 -19.28 -53.72
CA SER A 251 25.89 -18.09 -54.32
C SER A 251 24.37 -17.93 -54.22
N SER A 252 23.89 -17.42 -53.09
CA SER A 252 22.86 -16.38 -53.04
C SER A 252 23.00 -15.62 -51.74
N ALA A 253 23.26 -14.30 -51.81
CA ALA A 253 23.39 -13.46 -50.63
C ALA A 253 22.01 -13.26 -49.99
N PRO A 254 21.77 -13.67 -48.73
CA PRO A 254 20.63 -13.16 -47.99
C PRO A 254 21.02 -11.78 -47.45
N HIS A 255 20.16 -10.79 -47.69
CA HIS A 255 20.21 -9.51 -46.98
C HIS A 255 20.10 -9.77 -45.48
N SER A 256 21.23 -9.72 -44.77
CA SER A 256 21.22 -9.72 -43.31
C SER A 256 20.77 -8.33 -42.84
N LEU A 257 19.50 -8.22 -42.46
CA LEU A 257 19.04 -7.19 -41.53
C LEU A 257 19.94 -7.28 -40.29
N SER A 258 20.79 -6.27 -40.09
CA SER A 258 21.56 -6.12 -38.86
C SER A 258 20.57 -5.91 -37.72
N GLN A 259 20.18 -6.99 -37.04
CA GLN A 259 19.62 -6.84 -35.70
C GLN A 259 20.69 -6.14 -34.85
N PRO A 260 20.37 -5.05 -34.16
CA PRO A 260 21.35 -4.40 -33.29
C PRO A 260 21.83 -5.42 -32.28
N ALA A 261 23.15 -5.62 -32.23
CA ALA A 261 23.79 -6.52 -31.28
C ALA A 261 23.38 -6.10 -29.86
N THR A 262 22.46 -6.83 -29.24
CA THR A 262 22.08 -6.60 -27.86
C THR A 262 23.29 -6.93 -26.98
N ASN A 263 23.80 -5.93 -26.25
CA ASN A 263 24.96 -6.10 -25.38
C ASN A 263 24.72 -7.29 -24.43
N PRO A 264 25.46 -8.40 -24.49
CA PRO A 264 25.15 -9.61 -23.73
C PRO A 264 25.17 -9.39 -22.20
N LEU A 265 25.77 -8.30 -21.74
CA LEU A 265 25.91 -7.93 -20.33
C LEU A 265 24.91 -6.87 -19.85
N TRP A 266 23.95 -6.44 -20.69
CA TRP A 266 23.02 -5.34 -20.36
C TRP A 266 22.26 -5.58 -19.04
N ARG A 267 21.89 -6.84 -18.74
CA ARG A 267 21.19 -7.21 -17.49
C ARG A 267 22.05 -7.00 -16.27
N GLN A 268 23.32 -7.41 -16.33
CA GLN A 268 24.24 -7.25 -15.22
C GLN A 268 24.52 -5.76 -14.98
N GLU A 269 24.74 -5.00 -16.05
CA GLU A 269 24.92 -3.56 -15.98
C GLU A 269 23.70 -2.85 -15.36
N LEU A 270 22.48 -3.24 -15.78
CA LEU A 270 21.24 -2.73 -15.19
C LEU A 270 21.18 -3.02 -13.69
N LEU A 271 21.44 -4.27 -13.27
CA LEU A 271 21.39 -4.66 -11.87
C LEU A 271 22.47 -3.96 -11.02
N ASP A 272 23.67 -3.77 -11.57
CA ASP A 272 24.78 -3.11 -10.89
C ASP A 272 24.54 -1.61 -10.64
N ARG A 273 23.77 -0.97 -11.53
CA ARG A 273 23.33 0.43 -11.40
C ARG A 273 22.31 0.63 -10.28
N GLN A 274 21.60 -0.41 -9.86
CA GLN A 274 20.55 -0.27 -8.84
C GLN A 274 21.14 0.15 -7.49
N ASP A 275 20.57 1.20 -6.90
CA ASP A 275 21.00 1.80 -5.63
C ASP A 275 19.80 2.30 -4.82
N SER A 276 20.08 2.79 -3.62
CA SER A 276 19.08 3.28 -2.68
C SER A 276 19.56 4.55 -1.98
N GLN A 277 18.61 5.46 -1.74
CA GLN A 277 18.75 6.66 -0.94
C GLN A 277 17.64 6.70 0.13
N PRO A 278 17.95 6.66 1.44
CA PRO A 278 19.27 6.51 2.05
C PRO A 278 19.97 5.18 1.70
N PRO A 279 21.31 5.08 1.84
CA PRO A 279 22.03 3.84 1.55
C PRO A 279 21.48 2.64 2.33
N ARG A 280 21.22 1.53 1.61
CA ARG A 280 20.70 0.27 2.14
C ARG A 280 19.28 0.34 2.71
N ALA A 281 18.54 1.43 2.52
CA ALA A 281 17.15 1.53 2.95
C ALA A 281 16.20 0.71 2.05
N ILE A 282 16.55 0.58 0.77
CA ILE A 282 15.78 -0.15 -0.25
C ILE A 282 16.71 -1.22 -0.84
N GLN A 283 16.14 -2.38 -1.19
CA GLN A 283 16.89 -3.43 -1.86
C GLN A 283 17.43 -2.98 -3.22
N ARG A 284 18.63 -3.42 -3.59
CA ARG A 284 19.28 -3.10 -4.88
C ARG A 284 18.70 -3.99 -5.99
N ALA A 285 17.49 -3.67 -6.41
CA ALA A 285 16.78 -4.37 -7.48
C ALA A 285 16.15 -3.37 -8.44
N TYR A 286 15.93 -3.78 -9.69
CA TYR A 286 15.19 -2.95 -10.64
C TYR A 286 13.71 -2.87 -10.26
N THR A 287 13.13 -4.01 -9.88
CA THR A 287 11.77 -4.18 -9.35
C THR A 287 11.76 -5.28 -8.27
N HIS A 288 10.75 -5.30 -7.40
CA HIS A 288 10.59 -6.30 -6.34
C HIS A 288 9.10 -6.54 -6.04
N ALA A 289 8.68 -7.79 -5.79
CA ALA A 289 7.28 -8.14 -5.55
C ALA A 289 6.69 -7.50 -4.28
N GLY A 290 7.52 -7.19 -3.28
CA GLY A 290 7.13 -6.45 -2.08
C GLY A 290 7.04 -4.93 -2.26
N TRP A 291 7.21 -4.39 -3.46
CA TRP A 291 7.00 -2.96 -3.74
C TRP A 291 5.62 -2.80 -4.38
N ILE A 292 4.65 -2.37 -3.60
CA ILE A 292 3.25 -2.27 -4.03
C ILE A 292 3.01 -0.84 -4.56
N PRO A 293 2.79 -0.65 -5.87
CA PRO A 293 2.51 0.67 -6.44
C PRO A 293 1.22 1.25 -5.87
N LEU A 294 1.22 2.54 -5.56
CA LEU A 294 0.05 3.29 -5.08
C LEU A 294 -0.26 4.51 -5.97
N ALA A 295 0.75 5.02 -6.70
CA ALA A 295 0.55 6.06 -7.70
C ALA A 295 1.56 5.92 -8.85
N ARG A 296 1.19 6.34 -10.07
CA ARG A 296 2.04 6.27 -11.28
C ARG A 296 2.08 7.57 -12.07
N ASP A 297 3.19 7.83 -12.78
CA ASP A 297 3.41 9.05 -13.58
C ASP A 297 3.16 8.87 -15.09
N TRP A 298 2.61 7.73 -15.51
CA TRP A 298 2.46 7.30 -16.93
C TRP A 298 3.77 7.17 -17.75
N GLY A 299 4.90 7.62 -17.20
CA GLY A 299 6.26 7.45 -17.73
C GLY A 299 6.91 6.11 -17.33
N GLY A 300 6.21 5.28 -16.54
CA GLY A 300 6.72 4.02 -16.02
C GLY A 300 7.42 4.16 -14.67
N ASN A 301 7.19 5.27 -13.96
CA ASN A 301 7.64 5.47 -12.60
C ASN A 301 6.46 5.45 -11.64
N ASN A 302 6.73 4.97 -10.42
CA ASN A 302 5.73 4.67 -9.43
C ASN A 302 6.17 5.17 -8.05
N ILE A 303 5.18 5.63 -7.29
CA ILE A 303 5.26 5.77 -5.84
C ILE A 303 4.69 4.48 -5.26
N ALA A 304 5.47 3.79 -4.43
CA ALA A 304 5.08 2.52 -3.84
C ALA A 304 5.26 2.50 -2.33
N VAL A 305 4.50 1.62 -1.69
CA VAL A 305 4.80 1.17 -0.34
C VAL A 305 5.75 -0.02 -0.39
N ASP A 306 6.82 0.06 0.38
CA ASP A 306 7.87 -0.97 0.45
C ASP A 306 7.62 -1.91 1.62
N LEU A 307 7.18 -3.12 1.30
CA LEU A 307 6.92 -4.22 2.25
C LEU A 307 8.14 -5.14 2.42
N ALA A 308 9.23 -4.89 1.68
CA ALA A 308 10.46 -5.68 1.72
C ALA A 308 11.68 -4.74 1.72
N PRO A 309 11.85 -3.94 2.79
CA PRO A 309 12.91 -2.93 2.85
C PRO A 309 14.30 -3.56 2.87
N GLY A 310 15.30 -2.74 2.55
CA GLY A 310 16.70 -3.09 2.76
C GLY A 310 17.08 -3.12 4.26
N PRO A 311 18.31 -3.54 4.61
CA PRO A 311 18.75 -3.69 5.99
C PRO A 311 18.69 -2.42 6.86
N ALA A 312 18.68 -1.24 6.25
CA ALA A 312 18.56 0.05 6.93
C ALA A 312 17.19 0.72 6.68
N GLY A 313 16.25 0.02 6.04
CA GLY A 313 14.93 0.52 5.73
C GLY A 313 13.89 0.13 6.76
N LYS A 314 12.67 0.58 6.53
CA LYS A 314 11.52 0.35 7.39
C LYS A 314 10.36 -0.23 6.58
N TRP A 315 9.71 -1.24 7.14
CA TRP A 315 8.50 -1.81 6.56
C TRP A 315 7.40 -0.75 6.45
N GLY A 316 6.80 -0.62 5.28
CA GLY A 316 5.77 0.37 4.99
C GLY A 316 6.31 1.77 4.66
N GLN A 317 7.62 1.93 4.47
CA GLN A 317 8.18 3.18 3.95
C GLN A 317 7.70 3.45 2.52
N ILE A 318 7.61 4.72 2.12
CA ILE A 318 7.17 5.10 0.77
C ILE A 318 8.38 5.39 -0.09
N ILE A 319 8.42 4.75 -1.26
CA ILE A 319 9.55 4.79 -2.17
C ILE A 319 9.16 5.29 -3.56
N ILE A 320 10.11 5.88 -4.27
CA ILE A 320 10.04 6.04 -5.72
C ILE A 320 10.85 4.92 -6.38
N PHE A 321 10.23 4.23 -7.34
CA PHE A 321 10.88 3.24 -8.19
C PHE A 321 10.29 3.28 -9.60
N GLY A 322 10.97 2.65 -10.56
CA GLY A 322 10.45 2.50 -11.92
C GLY A 322 11.51 2.66 -12.98
N ARG A 323 11.06 2.91 -14.22
CA ARG A 323 11.86 2.96 -15.44
C ARG A 323 13.09 3.86 -15.32
N ASP A 324 12.92 5.04 -14.74
CA ASP A 324 13.95 6.09 -14.72
C ASP A 324 14.71 6.16 -13.38
N TYR A 325 14.36 5.30 -12.42
CA TYR A 325 14.89 5.33 -11.05
C TYR A 325 15.76 4.11 -10.75
N ASP A 326 16.99 4.08 -11.29
CA ASP A 326 18.01 3.10 -10.87
C ASP A 326 18.35 3.26 -9.38
N CYS A 327 18.53 4.50 -8.94
CA CYS A 327 18.58 4.82 -7.52
C CYS A 327 17.16 5.04 -7.03
N LYS A 328 16.67 4.18 -6.15
CA LYS A 328 15.37 4.34 -5.49
C LYS A 328 15.49 5.32 -4.32
N TYR A 329 14.42 6.02 -4.01
CA TYR A 329 14.39 7.03 -2.94
C TYR A 329 13.30 6.73 -1.94
N VAL A 330 13.64 6.68 -0.64
CA VAL A 330 12.65 6.68 0.43
C VAL A 330 12.18 8.13 0.61
N VAL A 331 10.95 8.42 0.21
CA VAL A 331 10.39 9.79 0.24
C VAL A 331 9.56 10.05 1.50
N ALA A 332 9.07 9.01 2.17
CA ALA A 332 8.40 9.12 3.46
C ALA A 332 8.54 7.85 4.30
N ARG A 333 8.39 8.00 5.62
CA ARG A 333 8.49 6.89 6.60
C ARG A 333 7.24 5.99 6.67
N SER A 334 6.13 6.45 6.09
CA SER A 334 4.82 5.80 6.07
C SER A 334 3.88 6.53 5.09
N TRP A 335 2.74 5.93 4.74
CA TRP A 335 1.77 6.54 3.82
C TRP A 335 1.11 7.79 4.41
N SER A 336 0.78 7.79 5.70
CA SER A 336 0.29 8.96 6.42
C SER A 336 1.26 10.14 6.36
N ALA A 337 2.57 9.88 6.52
CA ALA A 337 3.58 10.92 6.44
C ALA A 337 3.71 11.48 5.01
N PHE A 338 3.56 10.61 4.01
CA PHE A 338 3.57 11.02 2.60
C PHE A 338 2.35 11.89 2.27
N LEU A 339 1.13 11.44 2.59
CA LEU A 339 -0.09 12.21 2.36
C LEU A 339 -0.09 13.56 3.10
N ALA A 340 0.47 13.62 4.31
CA ALA A 340 0.64 14.88 5.02
C ALA A 340 1.52 15.88 4.25
N THR A 341 2.60 15.38 3.64
CA THR A 341 3.50 16.19 2.80
C THR A 341 2.78 16.66 1.53
N VAL A 342 2.02 15.78 0.88
CA VAL A 342 1.20 16.12 -0.30
C VAL A 342 0.15 17.17 0.07
N ALA A 343 -0.54 17.02 1.20
CA ALA A 343 -1.51 18.00 1.68
C ALA A 343 -0.88 19.37 1.98
N ASP A 344 0.34 19.39 2.54
CA ASP A 344 1.10 20.62 2.75
C ASP A 344 1.50 21.28 1.43
N ASP A 345 1.97 20.49 0.46
CA ASP A 345 2.31 20.97 -0.87
C ASP A 345 1.08 21.53 -1.59
N ILE A 346 -0.04 20.80 -1.60
CA ILE A 346 -1.31 21.21 -2.24
C ILE A 346 -1.86 22.50 -1.63
N CYS A 347 -1.79 22.62 -0.31
CA CYS A 347 -2.25 23.82 0.39
C CYS A 347 -1.29 25.01 0.25
N SER A 348 -0.13 24.86 -0.39
CA SER A 348 0.84 25.93 -0.57
C SER A 348 0.48 26.87 -1.73
N GLU A 349 1.08 28.06 -1.75
CA GLU A 349 0.96 29.01 -2.86
C GLU A 349 1.78 28.60 -4.10
N LYS A 350 2.53 27.50 -4.02
CA LYS A 350 3.37 27.01 -5.12
C LYS A 350 2.57 26.17 -6.12
N VAL A 351 1.34 25.79 -5.78
CA VAL A 351 0.50 24.94 -6.62
C VAL A 351 -0.12 25.77 -7.73
N PHE A 352 -0.10 25.21 -8.94
CA PHE A 352 -0.82 25.77 -10.08
C PHE A 352 -1.30 24.63 -10.97
N VAL A 353 -2.32 24.91 -11.78
CA VAL A 353 -2.79 24.01 -12.84
C VAL A 353 -2.24 24.54 -14.14
N ASP A 354 -1.59 23.66 -14.90
CA ASP A 354 -1.07 23.99 -16.23
C ASP A 354 -2.22 24.13 -17.23
N GLU A 355 -2.37 25.29 -17.87
CA GLU A 355 -3.52 25.58 -18.72
C GLU A 355 -3.58 24.71 -19.99
N GLU A 356 -2.44 24.29 -20.54
CA GLU A 356 -2.37 23.51 -21.78
C GLU A 356 -2.58 22.02 -21.53
N THR A 357 -1.93 21.52 -20.48
CA THR A 357 -1.91 20.09 -20.16
C THR A 357 -2.99 19.69 -19.15
N GLN A 358 -3.56 20.66 -18.43
CA GLN A 358 -4.50 20.47 -17.32
C GLN A 358 -3.92 19.60 -16.20
N GLU A 359 -2.59 19.66 -16.02
CA GLU A 359 -1.92 18.91 -14.96
C GLU A 359 -1.76 19.77 -13.72
N LEU A 360 -1.98 19.17 -12.55
CA LEU A 360 -1.64 19.79 -11.28
C LEU A 360 -0.12 19.79 -11.11
N LYS A 361 0.50 20.95 -10.95
CA LYS A 361 1.96 21.08 -10.82
C LYS A 361 2.36 21.86 -9.56
N LEU A 362 3.59 21.60 -9.10
CA LEU A 362 4.18 22.27 -7.94
C LEU A 362 5.40 23.10 -8.37
N LYS A 363 5.31 24.42 -8.24
CA LYS A 363 6.41 25.35 -8.51
C LYS A 363 7.34 25.48 -7.30
N GLU A 364 8.12 24.43 -7.04
CA GLU A 364 9.06 24.41 -5.91
C GLU A 364 10.21 25.44 -6.09
N PHE A 365 10.64 25.67 -7.32
CA PHE A 365 11.78 26.52 -7.65
C PHE A 365 11.35 27.91 -8.12
N LYS A 366 12.02 28.96 -7.62
CA LYS A 366 11.75 30.36 -8.02
C LYS A 366 12.29 30.72 -9.41
N ALA A 367 13.21 29.91 -9.96
CA ALA A 367 13.81 30.16 -11.26
C ALA A 367 12.77 29.95 -12.37
N SER A 368 12.63 30.94 -13.25
CA SER A 368 11.73 30.86 -14.41
C SER A 368 12.22 29.79 -15.39
N GLY A 369 11.34 28.87 -15.79
CA GLY A 369 11.61 27.86 -16.83
C GLY A 369 12.08 26.50 -16.34
N VAL A 370 12.16 26.27 -15.01
CA VAL A 370 12.45 24.94 -14.45
C VAL A 370 11.20 24.44 -13.73
N GLU A 371 10.47 23.55 -14.40
CA GLU A 371 9.23 22.94 -13.90
C GLU A 371 9.40 21.42 -13.89
N PRO A 372 10.10 20.88 -12.87
CA PRO A 372 10.35 19.46 -12.77
C PRO A 372 9.08 18.71 -12.35
N ALA A 373 8.98 17.45 -12.75
CA ALA A 373 7.92 16.57 -12.29
C ALA A 373 7.96 16.40 -10.76
N TYR A 374 6.84 16.07 -10.14
CA TYR A 374 6.78 15.96 -8.68
C TYR A 374 7.72 14.90 -8.11
N LEU A 375 7.92 13.78 -8.83
CA LEU A 375 8.89 12.75 -8.43
C LEU A 375 10.33 13.31 -8.37
N ASP A 376 10.71 14.20 -9.28
CA ASP A 376 12.01 14.88 -9.26
C ASP A 376 12.14 15.86 -8.09
N ILE A 377 11.04 16.53 -7.71
CA ILE A 377 10.99 17.39 -6.52
C ILE A 377 11.19 16.55 -5.26
N LEU A 378 10.49 15.42 -5.14
CA LEU A 378 10.63 14.50 -4.01
C LEU A 378 12.05 13.93 -3.92
N ARG A 379 12.61 13.48 -5.04
CA ARG A 379 14.01 13.07 -5.14
C ARG A 379 14.95 14.18 -4.67
N TRP A 380 14.78 15.40 -5.19
CA TRP A 380 15.62 16.54 -4.83
C TRP A 380 15.56 16.82 -3.32
N ARG A 381 14.39 16.75 -2.69
CA ARG A 381 14.22 16.87 -1.23
C ARG A 381 15.03 15.80 -0.49
N MET A 382 15.05 14.57 -0.99
CA MET A 382 15.85 13.48 -0.39
C MET A 382 17.35 13.64 -0.62
N ASP A 383 17.77 14.16 -1.77
CA ASP A 383 19.16 14.53 -2.04
C ASP A 383 19.64 15.65 -1.11
N GLN A 384 18.78 16.63 -0.78
CA GLN A 384 19.10 17.66 0.21
C GLN A 384 19.21 17.06 1.62
N LYS A 385 18.30 16.16 1.99
CA LYS A 385 18.25 15.56 3.34
C LYS A 385 19.41 14.63 3.64
N TYR A 386 19.81 13.80 2.67
CA TYR A 386 20.78 12.71 2.87
C TYR A 386 22.08 12.89 2.07
N GLY A 387 22.19 13.99 1.31
CA GLY A 387 23.33 14.29 0.44
C GLY A 387 23.21 13.66 -0.95
N ARG A 388 23.52 14.45 -1.99
CA ARG A 388 23.48 14.00 -3.38
C ARG A 388 24.62 12.99 -3.64
N LYS A 389 24.27 11.80 -4.13
CA LYS A 389 25.27 10.87 -4.66
C LYS A 389 25.70 11.34 -6.06
N GLY A 390 27.00 11.58 -6.23
CA GLY A 390 27.57 11.90 -7.55
C GLY A 390 27.44 10.72 -8.52
N PRO A 391 27.45 10.95 -9.83
CA PRO A 391 27.44 9.85 -10.80
C PRO A 391 28.63 8.92 -10.55
N ARG A 392 28.37 7.61 -10.47
CA ARG A 392 29.45 6.61 -10.38
C ARG A 392 30.32 6.76 -11.63
N ARG A 393 31.60 7.13 -11.43
CA ARG A 393 32.58 7.07 -12.52
C ARG A 393 32.68 5.60 -12.97
N PRO A 394 32.69 5.31 -14.27
CA PRO A 394 33.04 3.99 -14.75
C PRO A 394 34.40 3.59 -14.14
N PRO A 395 34.62 2.31 -13.80
CA PRO A 395 35.95 1.85 -13.43
C PRO A 395 36.89 2.27 -14.57
N ALA A 396 37.92 3.05 -14.25
CA ALA A 396 38.96 3.36 -15.20
C ALA A 396 39.56 2.02 -15.64
N ASN A 397 39.55 1.73 -16.94
CA ASN A 397 40.40 0.69 -17.49
C ASN A 397 41.84 1.10 -17.17
N ASP A 398 42.43 0.50 -16.15
CA ASP A 398 43.82 0.71 -15.80
C ASP A 398 44.68 0.08 -16.91
N PRO A 399 45.39 0.86 -17.73
CA PRO A 399 46.17 0.31 -18.84
C PRO A 399 47.46 -0.39 -18.36
N SER A 400 47.70 -0.53 -17.05
CA SER A 400 48.93 -1.12 -16.52
C SER A 400 48.92 -2.65 -16.35
N ALA A 401 47.82 -3.35 -16.66
CA ALA A 401 47.76 -4.82 -16.55
C ALA A 401 48.15 -5.58 -17.84
N GLY A 402 49.05 -5.01 -18.64
CA GLY A 402 49.49 -5.56 -19.91
C GLY A 402 51.00 -5.47 -20.11
N SER A 403 51.81 -6.06 -19.22
CA SER A 403 53.16 -6.57 -19.56
C SER A 403 53.85 -7.22 -18.36
N SER A 404 53.83 -8.55 -18.30
CA SER A 404 54.93 -9.28 -17.64
C SER A 404 55.05 -10.67 -18.26
N ASN A 405 55.75 -10.68 -19.39
CA ASN A 405 56.70 -11.68 -19.87
C ASN A 405 56.35 -13.18 -19.81
N ALA A 406 56.23 -13.72 -21.02
CA ALA A 406 56.87 -14.96 -21.39
C ALA A 406 58.38 -14.92 -21.07
N LEU A 407 58.86 -15.96 -20.38
CA LEU A 407 60.13 -16.63 -20.61
C LEU A 407 59.94 -18.12 -20.32
#